data_AF-A0A961YZF7-F1
#
_entry.id   AF-A0A961YZF7-F1
#
_cell.length_a   1.000
_cell.length_b   1.000
_cell.length_c   1.000
_cell.angle_alpha   90.00
_cell.angle_beta   90.00
_cell.angle_gamma   90.00
#
_symmetry.space_group_name_H-M   'P 1'
#
loop_
_entity.id
_entity.type
_entity.pdbx_description
1 polymer ?
#
loop_
_entity_poly.entity_id
_entity_poly.type
_entity_poly.pdbx_seq_one_letter_code
_entity_poly.pdbx_strand_id
1 'polypeptide(L)'
;MRVVSTLSVFVACLVALTGCGPSRQDYSYYDEGDRYEDRYERARAAREKKRKARKVRQSSARQHAPMTAPRPTQSSRRETAEVAIDPEPVRAPPAAAEQVRAQPVARPPAVAPAVPPVAAAAAPVDEAAAKVAQKQISDGYRLLRAGFVKKAREKFELAMKADAPEASLGQGRSMDPSYLKTVAFPDVIPDAEQARRMYRRAILLGNTEAKGDLERLEKVMAAAQPVTDTEAPAAASPPSSLSPSTPANAAPVKPE
;
A
#
# COMPACT_ATOMS: atom_id res chain seq x y z
N MET A 1 9.97 73.61 -0.98
CA MET A 1 9.74 72.76 -2.18
C MET A 1 10.90 71.79 -2.40
N ARG A 2 11.02 70.69 -1.63
CA ARG A 2 11.97 69.58 -1.89
C ARG A 2 11.54 68.32 -1.12
N VAL A 3 10.46 67.64 -1.52
CA VAL A 3 10.05 66.36 -0.88
C VAL A 3 9.53 65.30 -1.88
N VAL A 4 9.59 65.53 -3.19
CA VAL A 4 8.88 64.66 -4.15
C VAL A 4 9.77 63.58 -4.80
N SER A 5 11.05 63.46 -4.43
CA SER A 5 12.01 62.66 -5.23
C SER A 5 12.45 61.32 -4.63
N THR A 6 11.88 60.86 -3.50
CA THR A 6 12.31 59.60 -2.86
C THR A 6 11.32 58.43 -3.02
N LEU A 7 10.06 58.68 -3.40
CA LEU A 7 9.08 57.60 -3.57
C LEU A 7 9.24 56.80 -4.87
N SER A 8 9.90 57.34 -5.90
CA SER A 8 10.02 56.65 -7.20
C SER A 8 11.07 55.53 -7.20
N VAL A 9 12.02 55.53 -6.27
CA VAL A 9 13.09 54.51 -6.21
C VAL A 9 12.63 53.26 -5.44
N PHE A 10 11.73 53.42 -4.47
CA PHE A 10 11.21 52.28 -3.72
C PHE A 10 10.24 51.40 -4.53
N VAL A 11 9.49 51.99 -5.47
CA VAL A 11 8.59 51.22 -6.36
C VAL A 11 9.39 50.44 -7.42
N ALA A 12 10.55 50.95 -7.86
CA ALA A 12 11.41 50.23 -8.80
C ALA A 12 12.15 49.04 -8.13
N CYS A 13 12.52 49.14 -6.85
CA CYS A 13 13.13 48.00 -6.13
C CYS A 13 12.12 46.89 -5.77
N LEU A 14 10.83 47.22 -5.63
CA LEU A 14 9.82 46.20 -5.30
C LEU A 14 9.43 45.32 -6.50
N VAL A 15 9.66 45.78 -7.73
CA VAL A 15 9.38 45.00 -8.96
C VAL A 15 10.55 44.07 -9.34
N ALA A 16 11.75 44.30 -8.82
CA ALA A 16 12.90 43.42 -9.06
C ALA A 16 12.92 42.16 -8.15
N LEU A 17 12.09 42.11 -7.10
CA LEU A 17 12.00 40.96 -6.17
C LEU A 17 10.92 39.94 -6.53
N THR A 18 10.04 40.24 -7.49
CA THR A 18 9.06 39.28 -8.04
C THR A 18 9.58 38.50 -9.26
N GLY A 19 10.85 38.72 -9.65
CA GLY A 19 11.52 38.04 -10.77
C GLY A 19 12.38 36.82 -10.38
N CYS A 20 12.54 36.52 -9.09
CA CYS A 20 13.04 35.21 -8.65
C CYS A 20 11.88 34.22 -8.64
N GLY A 21 11.39 33.87 -9.83
CA GLY A 21 10.69 32.61 -10.01
C GLY A 21 11.57 31.49 -9.44
N PRO A 22 10.97 30.42 -8.86
CA PRO A 22 11.74 29.32 -8.30
C PRO A 22 12.79 28.94 -9.32
N SER A 23 14.05 29.07 -8.92
CA SER A 23 15.16 28.56 -9.70
C SER A 23 14.75 27.17 -10.13
N ARG A 24 14.83 26.95 -11.44
CA ARG A 24 14.58 25.70 -12.13
C ARG A 24 15.68 24.71 -11.71
N GLN A 25 15.82 24.48 -10.41
CA GLN A 25 16.63 23.46 -9.80
C GLN A 25 15.92 22.16 -10.13
N ASP A 26 16.44 21.49 -11.14
CA ASP A 26 16.53 20.05 -11.16
C ASP A 26 15.20 19.30 -11.02
N TYR A 27 14.25 19.61 -11.90
CA TYR A 27 13.30 18.61 -12.40
C TYR A 27 14.00 17.60 -13.35
N SER A 28 15.24 17.21 -13.06
CA SER A 28 15.95 16.11 -13.74
C SER A 28 15.55 14.73 -13.19
N TYR A 29 14.71 14.68 -12.14
CA TYR A 29 14.19 13.43 -11.59
C TYR A 29 13.28 12.65 -12.57
N TYR A 30 12.76 13.29 -13.62
CA TYR A 30 11.97 12.62 -14.65
C TYR A 30 12.77 12.20 -15.91
N ASP A 31 14.04 12.61 -16.08
CA ASP A 31 14.87 12.19 -17.24
C ASP A 31 15.43 10.75 -17.10
N GLU A 32 15.42 10.19 -15.89
CA GLU A 32 15.75 8.76 -15.71
C GLU A 32 14.61 7.81 -16.10
N GLY A 33 13.37 8.30 -16.15
CA GLY A 33 12.20 7.51 -16.55
C GLY A 33 12.32 7.02 -17.99
N ASP A 34 12.68 7.91 -18.91
CA ASP A 34 12.83 7.60 -20.34
C ASP A 34 14.01 6.65 -20.58
N ARG A 35 15.11 6.81 -19.84
CA ARG A 35 16.26 5.88 -19.91
C ARG A 35 15.95 4.52 -19.29
N TYR A 36 14.94 4.41 -18.43
CA TYR A 36 14.50 3.15 -17.86
C TYR A 36 13.59 2.40 -18.83
N GLU A 37 12.62 3.08 -19.44
CA GLU A 37 11.75 2.49 -20.48
C GLU A 37 12.59 2.01 -21.67
N ASP A 38 13.54 2.80 -22.16
CA ASP A 38 14.41 2.40 -23.27
C ASP A 38 15.30 1.18 -22.90
N ARG A 39 15.81 1.10 -21.66
CA ARG A 39 16.52 -0.10 -21.18
C ARG A 39 15.60 -1.31 -21.07
N TYR A 40 14.35 -1.12 -20.67
CA TYR A 40 13.36 -2.18 -20.55
C TYR A 40 12.95 -2.71 -21.93
N GLU A 41 12.67 -1.83 -22.88
CA GLU A 41 12.38 -2.13 -24.28
C GLU A 41 13.53 -2.92 -24.93
N ARG A 42 14.78 -2.45 -24.78
CA ARG A 42 15.97 -3.17 -25.28
C ARG A 42 16.12 -4.56 -24.66
N ALA A 43 15.86 -4.70 -23.36
CA ALA A 43 15.91 -6.00 -22.68
C ALA A 43 14.82 -6.96 -23.19
N ARG A 44 13.60 -6.45 -23.44
CA ARG A 44 12.49 -7.22 -24.01
C ARG A 44 12.80 -7.67 -25.44
N ALA A 45 13.29 -6.77 -26.29
CA ALA A 45 13.71 -7.06 -27.66
C ALA A 45 14.84 -8.11 -27.70
N ALA A 46 15.82 -8.01 -26.80
CA ALA A 46 16.91 -8.99 -26.70
C ALA A 46 16.41 -10.40 -26.32
N ARG A 47 15.43 -10.51 -25.39
CA ARG A 47 14.80 -11.79 -25.03
C ARG A 47 14.03 -12.39 -26.19
N GLU A 48 13.30 -11.56 -26.93
CA GLU A 48 12.55 -12.01 -28.11
C GLU A 48 13.48 -12.51 -29.21
N LYS A 49 14.58 -11.79 -29.49
CA LYS A 49 15.61 -12.20 -30.44
C LYS A 49 16.24 -13.54 -30.04
N LYS A 50 16.53 -13.75 -28.75
CA LYS A 50 17.01 -15.06 -28.23
C LYS A 50 15.97 -16.18 -28.42
N ARG A 51 14.68 -15.93 -28.16
CA ARG A 51 13.60 -16.91 -28.40
C ARG A 51 13.50 -17.28 -29.88
N LYS A 52 13.55 -16.29 -30.78
CA LYS A 52 13.54 -16.50 -32.23
C LYS A 52 14.76 -17.32 -32.68
N ALA A 53 15.96 -16.95 -32.24
CA ALA A 53 17.18 -17.70 -32.54
C ALA A 53 17.14 -19.16 -32.05
N ARG A 54 16.58 -19.40 -30.86
CA ARG A 54 16.40 -20.76 -30.33
C ARG A 54 15.41 -21.56 -31.17
N LYS A 55 14.31 -20.96 -31.63
CA LYS A 55 13.35 -21.62 -32.54
C LYS A 55 14.01 -22.01 -33.87
N VAL A 56 14.79 -21.11 -34.47
CA VAL A 56 15.52 -21.38 -35.72
C VAL A 56 16.55 -22.51 -35.55
N ARG A 57 17.31 -22.51 -34.44
CA ARG A 57 18.22 -23.62 -34.12
C ARG A 57 17.48 -24.94 -33.93
N GLN A 58 16.33 -24.92 -33.27
CA GLN A 58 15.51 -26.11 -33.05
C GLN A 58 14.91 -26.65 -34.36
N SER A 59 14.48 -25.79 -35.28
CA SER A 59 13.98 -26.21 -36.59
C SER A 59 15.10 -26.75 -37.48
N SER A 60 16.27 -26.10 -37.50
CA SER A 60 17.44 -26.57 -38.26
C SER A 60 17.96 -27.91 -37.70
N ALA A 61 18.03 -28.06 -36.37
CA ALA A 61 18.41 -29.33 -35.75
C ALA A 61 17.43 -30.47 -36.06
N ARG A 62 16.13 -30.17 -36.24
CA ARG A 62 15.15 -31.16 -36.70
C ARG A 62 15.33 -31.56 -38.17
N GLN A 63 15.73 -30.62 -39.02
CA GLN A 63 15.95 -30.88 -40.45
C GLN A 63 17.23 -31.67 -40.73
N HIS A 64 18.25 -31.50 -39.89
CA HIS A 64 19.52 -32.20 -40.01
C HIS A 64 19.72 -33.32 -38.98
N ALA A 65 18.68 -33.70 -38.23
CA ALA A 65 18.77 -34.86 -37.35
C ALA A 65 18.93 -36.10 -38.24
N PRO A 66 20.08 -36.80 -38.22
CA PRO A 66 20.22 -38.04 -38.93
C PRO A 66 19.15 -39.01 -38.41
N MET A 67 18.44 -39.69 -39.32
CA MET A 67 17.54 -40.80 -39.01
C MET A 67 18.36 -41.99 -38.49
N THR A 68 18.96 -41.86 -37.33
CA THR A 68 19.71 -42.93 -36.67
C THR A 68 18.95 -43.39 -35.43
N ALA A 69 18.39 -44.59 -35.61
CA ALA A 69 17.97 -45.60 -34.64
C ALA A 69 16.85 -45.26 -33.63
N PRO A 70 15.93 -46.22 -33.40
CA PRO A 70 14.84 -46.07 -32.44
C PRO A 70 15.37 -45.88 -31.02
N ARG A 71 14.84 -44.85 -30.37
CA ARG A 71 15.13 -44.44 -29.00
C ARG A 71 14.69 -45.58 -28.04
N PRO A 72 15.55 -46.07 -27.13
CA PRO A 72 15.15 -47.06 -26.15
C PRO A 72 14.04 -46.49 -25.26
N THR A 73 12.96 -47.24 -25.15
CA THR A 73 11.84 -46.99 -24.24
C THR A 73 12.34 -47.00 -22.80
N GLN A 74 12.62 -45.84 -22.22
CA GLN A 74 12.73 -45.67 -20.77
C GLN A 74 11.32 -45.71 -20.16
N SER A 75 10.76 -46.91 -20.16
CA SER A 75 9.84 -47.38 -19.13
C SER A 75 10.66 -47.59 -17.85
N SER A 76 10.05 -47.38 -16.70
CA SER A 76 10.65 -47.48 -15.36
C SER A 76 11.40 -46.22 -14.89
N ARG A 77 10.70 -45.39 -14.10
CA ARG A 77 10.88 -45.38 -12.64
C ARG A 77 9.92 -44.35 -12.04
N ARG A 78 8.65 -44.75 -11.93
CA ARG A 78 7.73 -44.18 -10.93
C ARG A 78 8.25 -44.70 -9.58
N GLU A 79 9.12 -43.94 -8.94
CA GLU A 79 9.41 -44.12 -7.52
C GLU A 79 8.53 -43.13 -6.78
N THR A 80 7.39 -43.66 -6.37
CA THR A 80 6.48 -43.10 -5.37
C THR A 80 7.26 -42.93 -4.06
N ALA A 81 7.78 -41.73 -3.82
CA ALA A 81 8.15 -41.27 -2.49
C ALA A 81 6.88 -40.73 -1.81
N GLU A 82 6.06 -41.66 -1.33
CA GLU A 82 4.99 -41.42 -0.37
C GLU A 82 5.65 -41.13 0.98
N VAL A 83 6.05 -39.86 1.18
CA VAL A 83 6.49 -39.37 2.48
C VAL A 83 5.25 -39.22 3.34
N ALA A 84 5.03 -40.21 4.20
CA ALA A 84 4.11 -40.14 5.32
C ALA A 84 4.47 -38.92 6.18
N ILE A 85 3.70 -37.84 6.05
CA ILE A 85 3.74 -36.72 6.98
C ILE A 85 2.83 -37.11 8.13
N ASP A 86 3.47 -37.50 9.22
CA ASP A 86 2.86 -37.71 10.53
C ASP A 86 2.16 -36.39 10.96
N PRO A 87 0.83 -36.37 11.14
CA PRO A 87 0.15 -35.15 11.59
C PRO A 87 0.46 -34.94 13.07
N GLU A 88 1.40 -34.03 13.35
CA GLU A 88 1.67 -33.55 14.70
C GLU A 88 0.34 -33.07 15.35
N PRO A 89 -0.01 -33.54 16.56
CA PRO A 89 -1.21 -33.11 17.24
C PRO A 89 -1.07 -31.63 17.62
N VAL A 90 -1.88 -30.79 16.98
CA VAL A 90 -2.03 -29.36 17.29
C VAL A 90 -2.48 -29.24 18.75
N ARG A 91 -1.51 -28.97 19.63
CA ARG A 91 -1.74 -28.60 21.03
C ARG A 91 -2.58 -27.33 21.04
N ALA A 92 -3.83 -27.45 21.48
CA ALA A 92 -4.70 -26.33 21.73
C ALA A 92 -4.02 -25.34 22.69
N PRO A 93 -3.98 -24.03 22.39
CA PRO A 93 -3.53 -23.04 23.36
C PRO A 93 -4.49 -23.06 24.56
N PRO A 94 -3.98 -22.99 25.81
CA PRO A 94 -4.82 -22.90 26.98
C PRO A 94 -5.67 -21.63 26.90
N ALA A 95 -6.98 -21.80 27.07
CA ALA A 95 -7.94 -20.72 27.25
C ALA A 95 -7.54 -19.90 28.48
N ALA A 96 -6.81 -18.81 28.26
CA ALA A 96 -6.57 -17.79 29.25
C ALA A 96 -7.90 -17.07 29.49
N ALA A 97 -8.59 -17.47 30.57
CA ALA A 97 -9.73 -16.75 31.11
C ALA A 97 -9.26 -15.35 31.54
N GLU A 98 -9.46 -14.37 30.67
CA GLU A 98 -9.17 -12.96 30.94
C GLU A 98 -10.22 -12.45 31.93
N GLN A 99 -9.81 -12.46 33.20
CA GLN A 99 -10.55 -11.94 34.34
C GLN A 99 -10.84 -10.45 34.09
N VAL A 100 -12.07 -10.14 33.66
CA VAL A 100 -12.61 -8.78 33.60
C VAL A 100 -12.73 -8.25 35.02
N ARG A 101 -11.64 -7.72 35.57
CA ARG A 101 -11.67 -6.85 36.74
C ARG A 101 -12.28 -5.53 36.30
N ALA A 102 -13.49 -5.27 36.79
CA ALA A 102 -14.16 -3.97 36.70
C ALA A 102 -13.18 -2.87 37.14
N GLN A 103 -12.75 -2.04 36.18
CA GLN A 103 -11.99 -0.84 36.50
C GLN A 103 -12.93 0.13 37.24
N PRO A 104 -12.56 0.60 38.44
CA PRO A 104 -13.30 1.66 39.10
C PRO A 104 -13.25 2.92 38.23
N VAL A 105 -14.43 3.51 38.00
CA VAL A 105 -14.62 4.74 37.22
C VAL A 105 -13.85 5.86 37.90
N ALA A 106 -12.63 6.11 37.44
CA ALA A 106 -11.77 7.17 37.94
C ALA A 106 -12.37 8.52 37.54
N ARG A 107 -12.47 9.40 38.55
CA ARG A 107 -12.88 10.81 38.48
C ARG A 107 -12.28 11.51 37.24
N PRO A 108 -13.05 12.35 36.52
CA PRO A 108 -12.49 13.15 35.44
C PRO A 108 -11.33 14.01 35.98
N PRO A 109 -10.11 13.91 35.43
CA PRO A 109 -8.99 14.73 35.86
C PRO A 109 -9.30 16.20 35.57
N ALA A 110 -9.07 17.04 36.57
CA ALA A 110 -9.13 18.48 36.44
C ALA A 110 -8.22 18.92 35.29
N VAL A 111 -8.79 19.68 34.36
CA VAL A 111 -8.12 20.22 33.16
C VAL A 111 -6.97 21.13 33.63
N ALA A 112 -5.75 20.59 33.62
CA ALA A 112 -4.55 21.38 33.84
C ALA A 112 -4.35 22.31 32.62
N PRO A 113 -3.91 23.57 32.83
CA PRO A 113 -3.69 24.53 31.75
C PRO A 113 -2.70 23.96 30.73
N ALA A 114 -3.09 24.00 29.46
CA ALA A 114 -2.30 23.51 28.34
C ALA A 114 -0.93 24.22 28.30
N VAL A 115 0.12 23.48 28.62
CA VAL A 115 1.50 23.94 28.46
C VAL A 115 1.75 24.14 26.96
N PRO A 116 2.26 25.31 26.52
CA PRO A 116 2.52 25.56 25.10
C PRO A 116 3.48 24.48 24.55
N PRO A 117 3.23 23.98 23.33
CA PRO A 117 4.09 22.97 22.71
C PRO A 117 5.48 23.57 22.52
N VAL A 118 6.45 23.08 23.30
CA VAL A 118 7.86 23.39 23.11
C VAL A 118 8.23 22.82 21.74
N ALA A 119 8.57 23.70 20.79
CA ALA A 119 9.01 23.30 19.47
C ALA A 119 10.24 22.39 19.62
N ALA A 120 10.05 21.09 19.41
CA ALA A 120 11.14 20.13 19.43
C ALA A 120 12.14 20.53 18.34
N ALA A 121 13.34 20.92 18.74
CA ALA A 121 14.42 21.20 17.80
C ALA A 121 14.64 19.95 16.95
N ALA A 122 14.46 20.08 15.63
CA ALA A 122 14.63 18.98 14.70
C ALA A 122 16.05 18.42 14.83
N ALA A 123 16.17 17.16 15.24
CA ALA A 123 17.45 16.48 15.26
C ALA A 123 18.03 16.47 13.83
N PRO A 124 19.36 16.60 13.66
CA PRO A 124 19.99 16.55 12.35
C PRO A 124 19.64 15.22 11.67
N VAL A 125 19.01 15.32 10.51
CA VAL A 125 18.59 14.15 9.71
C VAL A 125 19.85 13.47 9.18
N ASP A 126 20.01 12.18 9.46
CA ASP A 126 21.12 11.40 8.92
C ASP A 126 20.97 11.27 7.40
N GLU A 127 21.85 11.94 6.66
CA GLU A 127 21.86 11.95 5.19
C GLU A 127 22.00 10.54 4.60
N ALA A 128 22.71 9.63 5.28
CA ALA A 128 22.85 8.25 4.84
C ALA A 128 21.51 7.49 4.96
N ALA A 129 20.79 7.69 6.07
CA ALA A 129 19.46 7.11 6.26
C ALA A 129 18.46 7.63 5.21
N ALA A 130 18.51 8.92 4.89
CA ALA A 130 17.68 9.53 3.85
C ALA A 130 17.91 8.90 2.46
N LYS A 131 19.18 8.67 2.07
CA LYS A 131 19.52 8.00 0.79
C LYS A 131 19.01 6.55 0.74
N VAL A 132 19.13 5.81 1.85
CA VAL A 132 18.59 4.44 1.94
C VAL A 132 17.07 4.46 1.82
N ALA A 133 16.38 5.37 2.51
CA ALA A 133 14.93 5.53 2.43
C ALA A 133 14.48 5.84 1.00
N GLN A 134 15.15 6.78 0.31
CA GLN A 134 14.84 7.12 -1.08
C GLN A 134 14.94 5.92 -2.02
N LYS A 135 15.94 5.07 -1.83
CA LYS A 135 16.06 3.82 -2.59
C LYS A 135 14.89 2.88 -2.32
N GLN A 136 14.53 2.66 -1.05
CA GLN A 136 13.39 1.80 -0.71
C GLN A 136 12.06 2.34 -1.27
N ILE A 137 11.86 3.66 -1.29
CA ILE A 137 10.70 4.31 -1.90
C ILE A 137 10.65 4.01 -3.40
N SER A 138 11.77 4.20 -4.12
CA SER A 138 11.85 3.92 -5.56
C SER A 138 11.59 2.45 -5.89
N ASP A 139 12.13 1.52 -5.09
CA ASP A 139 11.90 0.08 -5.21
C ASP A 139 10.43 -0.28 -4.91
N GLY A 140 9.83 0.35 -3.89
CA GLY A 140 8.42 0.19 -3.54
C GLY A 140 7.50 0.59 -4.69
N TYR A 141 7.69 1.76 -5.30
CA TYR A 141 6.90 2.21 -6.45
C TYR A 141 7.09 1.32 -7.68
N ARG A 142 8.31 0.81 -7.92
CA ARG A 142 8.56 -0.15 -9.00
C ARG A 142 7.79 -1.46 -8.76
N LEU A 143 7.81 -1.98 -7.54
CA LEU A 143 7.08 -3.19 -7.17
C LEU A 143 5.57 -3.00 -7.24
N LEU A 144 5.08 -1.83 -6.82
CA LEU A 144 3.65 -1.48 -6.87
C LEU A 144 3.14 -1.45 -8.31
N ARG A 145 3.88 -0.80 -9.22
CA ARG A 145 3.58 -0.78 -10.67
C ARG A 145 3.63 -2.19 -11.30
N ALA A 146 4.54 -3.04 -10.82
CA ALA A 146 4.66 -4.43 -11.27
C ALA A 146 3.65 -5.39 -10.63
N GLY A 147 2.85 -4.92 -9.66
CA GLY A 147 1.83 -5.72 -8.99
C GLY A 147 2.25 -6.52 -7.78
N PHE A 148 3.48 -6.36 -7.34
CA PHE A 148 3.97 -6.99 -6.12
C PHE A 148 3.61 -6.12 -4.90
N VAL A 149 2.31 -5.91 -4.66
CA VAL A 149 1.80 -4.97 -3.63
C VAL A 149 2.31 -5.33 -2.22
N LYS A 150 2.33 -6.62 -1.84
CA LYS A 150 2.86 -7.06 -0.53
C LYS A 150 4.33 -6.64 -0.34
N LYS A 151 5.17 -6.90 -1.34
CA LYS A 151 6.59 -6.50 -1.32
C LYS A 151 6.76 -4.98 -1.36
N ALA A 152 5.89 -4.27 -2.09
CA ALA A 152 5.90 -2.82 -2.11
C ALA A 152 5.64 -2.24 -0.71
N ARG A 153 4.65 -2.79 0.01
CA ARG A 153 4.34 -2.40 1.40
C ARG A 153 5.55 -2.58 2.33
N GLU A 154 6.23 -3.71 2.26
CA GLU A 154 7.46 -3.95 3.04
C GLU A 154 8.52 -2.88 2.75
N LYS A 155 8.68 -2.47 1.49
CA LYS A 155 9.63 -1.42 1.09
C LYS A 155 9.26 -0.05 1.64
N PHE A 156 7.98 0.33 1.55
CA PHE A 156 7.51 1.60 2.11
C PHE A 156 7.59 1.61 3.64
N GLU A 157 7.31 0.50 4.31
CA GLU A 157 7.45 0.36 5.77
C GLU A 157 8.90 0.57 6.21
N LEU A 158 9.87 0.00 5.49
CA LEU A 158 11.30 0.24 5.76
C LEU A 158 11.67 1.72 5.55
N ALA A 159 11.14 2.37 4.52
CA ALA A 159 11.39 3.78 4.24
C ALA A 159 10.74 4.73 5.26
N MET A 160 9.57 4.36 5.80
CA MET A 160 8.86 5.13 6.82
C MET A 160 9.65 5.29 8.12
N LYS A 161 10.68 4.47 8.36
CA LYS A 161 11.59 4.63 9.52
C LYS A 161 12.42 5.91 9.47
N ALA A 162 12.55 6.53 8.29
CA ALA A 162 13.23 7.81 8.10
C ALA A 162 12.26 9.00 8.03
N ASP A 163 10.98 8.79 8.39
CA ASP A 163 9.91 9.80 8.32
C ASP A 163 9.78 10.51 6.96
N ALA A 164 10.08 9.78 5.88
CA ALA A 164 9.95 10.27 4.52
C ALA A 164 8.45 10.41 4.12
N PRO A 165 7.99 11.61 3.72
CA PRO A 165 6.59 11.84 3.34
C PRO A 165 6.11 10.93 2.19
N GLU A 166 6.97 10.69 1.20
CA GLU A 166 6.70 9.90 0.00
C GLU A 166 6.50 8.41 0.32
N ALA A 167 7.15 7.92 1.39
CA ALA A 167 6.97 6.55 1.85
C ALA A 167 5.55 6.34 2.42
N SER A 168 5.07 7.29 3.22
CA SER A 168 3.70 7.26 3.75
C SER A 168 2.66 7.37 2.62
N LEU A 169 2.92 8.22 1.61
CA LEU A 169 2.08 8.32 0.41
C LEU A 169 2.02 6.99 -0.35
N GLY A 170 3.18 6.37 -0.61
CA GLY A 170 3.28 5.10 -1.31
C GLY A 170 2.57 3.96 -0.56
N GLN A 171 2.71 3.93 0.77
CA GLN A 171 2.00 3.00 1.64
C GLN A 171 0.47 3.17 1.53
N GLY A 172 -0.01 4.41 1.56
CA GLY A 172 -1.44 4.73 1.38
C GLY A 172 -1.98 4.23 0.04
N ARG A 173 -1.28 4.53 -1.07
CA ARG A 173 -1.66 4.07 -2.43
C ARG A 173 -1.71 2.56 -2.54
N SER A 174 -0.84 1.84 -1.82
CA SER A 174 -0.82 0.37 -1.83
C SER A 174 -2.03 -0.28 -1.13
N MET A 175 -2.80 0.49 -0.34
CA MET A 175 -3.97 0.04 0.41
C MET A 175 -5.27 0.64 -0.13
N ASP A 176 -5.18 1.69 -0.95
CA ASP A 176 -6.30 2.43 -1.51
C ASP A 176 -7.11 1.58 -2.52
N PRO A 177 -8.41 1.34 -2.27
CA PRO A 177 -9.26 0.56 -3.18
C PRO A 177 -9.38 1.17 -4.58
N SER A 178 -9.38 2.50 -4.69
CA SER A 178 -9.49 3.20 -5.97
C SER A 178 -8.20 3.06 -6.78
N TYR A 179 -7.06 3.18 -6.11
CA TYR A 179 -5.75 2.98 -6.74
C TYR A 179 -5.59 1.53 -7.19
N LEU A 180 -5.85 0.55 -6.33
CA LEU A 180 -5.68 -0.87 -6.64
C LEU A 180 -6.58 -1.37 -7.78
N LYS A 181 -7.78 -0.78 -7.96
CA LYS A 181 -8.63 -1.04 -9.14
C LYS A 181 -7.93 -0.73 -10.46
N THR A 182 -7.10 0.32 -10.50
CA THR A 182 -6.38 0.72 -11.74
C THR A 182 -5.23 -0.20 -12.08
N VAL A 183 -4.64 -0.87 -11.09
CA VAL A 183 -3.46 -1.71 -11.29
C VAL A 183 -3.82 -3.20 -11.43
N ALA A 184 -5.11 -3.55 -11.31
CA ALA A 184 -5.70 -4.87 -11.64
C ALA A 184 -5.10 -6.07 -10.88
N PHE A 185 -5.15 -6.05 -9.54
CA PHE A 185 -4.67 -7.16 -8.70
C PHE A 185 -5.78 -7.78 -7.85
N PRO A 186 -6.20 -9.03 -8.13
CA PRO A 186 -7.29 -9.68 -7.40
C PRO A 186 -6.89 -10.20 -6.00
N ASP A 187 -5.60 -10.46 -5.77
CA ASP A 187 -5.14 -11.20 -4.57
C ASP A 187 -4.85 -10.32 -3.34
N VAL A 188 -5.11 -9.00 -3.43
CA VAL A 188 -4.76 -8.05 -2.37
C VAL A 188 -6.03 -7.39 -1.86
N ILE A 189 -6.29 -7.56 -0.56
CA ILE A 189 -7.42 -6.93 0.11
C ILE A 189 -7.10 -5.43 0.30
N PRO A 190 -7.92 -4.53 -0.26
CA PRO A 190 -7.80 -3.10 -0.01
C PRO A 190 -8.23 -2.77 1.42
N ASP A 191 -7.64 -1.72 2.00
CA ASP A 191 -7.99 -1.21 3.33
C ASP A 191 -8.05 0.32 3.28
N ALA A 192 -9.27 0.83 3.09
CA ALA A 192 -9.51 2.27 2.95
C ALA A 192 -9.19 3.04 4.25
N GLU A 193 -9.46 2.46 5.41
CA GLU A 193 -9.19 3.11 6.69
C GLU A 193 -7.69 3.24 6.96
N GLN A 194 -6.90 2.21 6.64
CA GLN A 194 -5.44 2.31 6.69
C GLN A 194 -4.90 3.30 5.66
N ALA A 195 -5.39 3.27 4.42
CA ALA A 195 -4.98 4.23 3.39
C ALA A 195 -5.22 5.69 3.86
N ARG A 196 -6.38 5.97 4.46
CA ARG A 196 -6.74 7.28 5.03
C ARG A 196 -5.74 7.73 6.10
N ARG A 197 -5.35 6.83 7.02
CA ARG A 197 -4.35 7.12 8.06
C ARG A 197 -2.98 7.45 7.46
N MET A 198 -2.57 6.70 6.43
CA MET A 198 -1.27 6.92 5.77
C MET A 198 -1.23 8.24 4.98
N TYR A 199 -2.31 8.59 4.28
CA TYR A 199 -2.39 9.89 3.59
C TYR A 199 -2.35 11.06 4.57
N ARG A 200 -3.07 10.98 5.70
CA ARG A 200 -2.98 11.99 6.77
C ARG A 200 -1.56 12.13 7.31
N ARG A 201 -0.85 11.02 7.55
CA ARG A 201 0.56 11.05 7.94
C ARG A 201 1.43 11.73 6.89
N ALA A 202 1.25 11.39 5.62
CA ALA A 202 2.00 12.02 4.52
C ALA A 202 1.76 13.54 4.47
N ILE A 203 0.53 14.01 4.68
CA ILE A 203 0.19 15.45 4.76
C ILE A 203 0.91 16.13 5.94
N LEU A 204 0.93 15.49 7.11
CA LEU A 204 1.64 16.01 8.28
C LEU A 204 3.16 16.11 8.05
N LEU A 205 3.72 15.20 7.25
CA LEU A 205 5.12 15.22 6.81
C LEU A 205 5.40 16.18 5.64
N GLY A 206 4.39 16.92 5.16
CA GLY A 206 4.55 17.93 4.12
C GLY A 206 4.26 17.47 2.69
N ASN A 207 3.75 16.25 2.48
CA ASN A 207 3.38 15.79 1.15
C ASN A 207 2.04 16.41 0.70
N THR A 208 2.06 17.23 -0.35
CA THR A 208 0.86 17.90 -0.86
C THR A 208 0.00 17.01 -1.77
N GLU A 209 0.60 16.05 -2.50
CA GLU A 209 -0.14 15.10 -3.35
C GLU A 209 -1.12 14.25 -2.52
N ALA A 210 -0.73 13.91 -1.30
CA ALA A 210 -1.54 13.10 -0.38
C ALA A 210 -2.93 13.71 -0.10
N LYS A 211 -3.10 15.04 -0.22
CA LYS A 211 -4.41 15.70 -0.05
C LYS A 211 -5.40 15.27 -1.13
N GLY A 212 -4.97 15.31 -2.39
CA GLY A 212 -5.83 14.93 -3.52
C GLY A 212 -6.19 13.45 -3.52
N ASP A 213 -5.24 12.59 -3.10
CA ASP A 213 -5.51 11.15 -2.94
C ASP A 213 -6.45 10.88 -1.75
N LEU A 214 -6.32 11.61 -0.64
CA LEU A 214 -7.23 11.52 0.51
C LEU A 214 -8.66 11.94 0.15
N GLU A 215 -8.84 13.07 -0.52
CA GLU A 215 -10.16 13.56 -0.96
C GLU A 215 -10.86 12.55 -1.88
N ARG A 216 -10.09 11.96 -2.81
CA ARG A 216 -10.60 10.92 -3.71
C ARG A 216 -11.06 9.69 -2.93
N LEU A 217 -10.24 9.24 -1.96
CA LEU A 217 -10.56 8.10 -1.12
C LEU A 217 -11.83 8.36 -0.29
N GLU A 218 -11.97 9.53 0.33
CA GLU A 218 -13.14 9.89 1.13
C GLU A 218 -14.42 9.93 0.28
N LYS A 219 -14.34 10.41 -0.97
CA LYS A 219 -15.47 10.34 -1.92
C LYS A 219 -15.88 8.90 -2.25
N VAL A 220 -14.92 7.99 -2.44
CA VAL A 220 -15.21 6.57 -2.70
C VAL A 220 -15.78 5.89 -1.46
N MET A 221 -15.27 6.20 -0.27
CA MET A 221 -15.81 5.68 1.00
C MET A 221 -17.24 6.17 1.26
N ALA A 222 -17.52 7.45 1.00
CA ALA A 222 -18.87 8.01 1.12
C ALA A 222 -19.85 7.35 0.15
N ALA A 223 -19.42 7.05 -1.09
CA ALA A 223 -20.23 6.32 -2.05
C ALA A 223 -20.41 4.82 -1.72
N ALA A 224 -19.48 4.25 -0.94
CA ALA A 224 -19.49 2.84 -0.56
C ALA A 224 -20.31 2.55 0.71
N GLN A 225 -20.67 3.57 1.49
CA GLN A 225 -21.67 3.43 2.55
C GLN A 225 -23.05 3.43 1.88
N PRO A 226 -23.70 2.27 1.69
CA PRO A 226 -25.07 2.28 1.20
C PRO A 226 -25.88 3.07 2.21
N VAL A 227 -26.73 3.96 1.73
CA VAL A 227 -27.74 4.69 2.50
C VAL A 227 -28.63 3.68 3.25
N THR A 228 -28.17 3.21 4.41
CA THR A 228 -28.95 2.36 5.32
C THR A 228 -30.09 3.13 5.98
N ASP A 229 -30.16 4.44 5.73
CA ASP A 229 -31.18 5.34 6.24
C ASP A 229 -32.33 5.56 5.25
N THR A 230 -32.53 4.68 4.26
CA THR A 230 -33.91 4.50 3.76
C THR A 230 -34.68 3.73 4.82
N GLU A 231 -34.96 4.46 5.91
CA GLU A 231 -36.12 4.32 6.75
C GLU A 231 -37.26 3.88 5.85
N ALA A 232 -37.55 2.58 5.90
CA ALA A 232 -38.69 1.99 5.24
C ALA A 232 -39.88 2.88 5.64
N PRO A 233 -40.58 3.53 4.67
CA PRO A 233 -41.71 4.37 5.02
C PRO A 233 -42.62 3.53 5.90
N ALA A 234 -42.83 4.00 7.12
CA ALA A 234 -43.59 3.34 8.17
C ALA A 234 -44.80 2.59 7.60
N ALA A 235 -44.59 1.33 7.24
CA ALA A 235 -45.66 0.42 6.87
C ALA A 235 -46.26 0.04 8.21
N ALA A 236 -47.31 0.79 8.55
CA ALA A 236 -48.33 0.50 9.53
C ALA A 236 -48.26 -0.96 9.99
N SER A 237 -47.93 -1.14 11.27
CA SER A 237 -48.13 -2.37 12.00
C SER A 237 -49.50 -2.97 11.67
N PRO A 238 -49.62 -4.21 11.17
CA PRO A 238 -50.72 -5.04 11.60
C PRO A 238 -50.34 -5.66 12.96
N PRO A 239 -51.31 -5.74 13.89
CA PRO A 239 -51.06 -6.16 15.26
C PRO A 239 -50.78 -7.67 15.36
N SER A 240 -49.93 -8.00 16.33
CA SER A 240 -50.05 -9.17 17.22
C SER A 240 -50.69 -10.44 16.65
N SER A 241 -49.86 -11.43 16.33
CA SER A 241 -50.15 -12.84 16.65
C SER A 241 -48.81 -13.54 16.90
N LEU A 242 -48.43 -13.73 18.17
CA LEU A 242 -48.73 -14.92 18.99
C LEU A 242 -48.25 -16.23 18.35
N SER A 243 -47.29 -16.86 19.05
CA SER A 243 -47.07 -18.31 19.24
C SER A 243 -45.81 -18.90 18.57
N PRO A 244 -45.31 -20.05 19.06
CA PRO A 244 -44.86 -20.29 20.43
C PRO A 244 -43.48 -21.01 20.47
N SER A 245 -43.00 -21.17 21.70
CA SER A 245 -41.86 -21.96 22.14
C SER A 245 -41.65 -23.30 21.42
N THR A 246 -40.38 -23.64 21.16
CA THR A 246 -39.93 -25.03 21.01
C THR A 246 -38.75 -25.27 21.96
N PRO A 247 -38.78 -26.33 22.79
CA PRO A 247 -37.86 -26.51 23.90
C PRO A 247 -36.56 -27.22 23.55
N ALA A 248 -35.61 -27.00 24.46
CA ALA A 248 -34.39 -27.74 24.75
C ALA A 248 -34.32 -29.19 24.21
N ASN A 249 -33.26 -29.47 23.43
CA ASN A 249 -32.77 -30.82 23.21
C ASN A 249 -31.40 -30.96 23.90
N ALA A 250 -31.42 -31.61 25.07
CA ALA A 250 -30.26 -31.98 25.84
C ALA A 250 -29.68 -33.30 25.29
N ALA A 251 -28.40 -33.28 24.90
CA ALA A 251 -27.66 -34.48 24.55
C ALA A 251 -26.73 -34.91 25.71
N PRO A 252 -26.53 -36.22 25.93
CA PRO A 252 -25.92 -36.77 27.14
C PRO A 252 -24.39 -36.79 27.12
N VAL A 253 -23.83 -36.54 28.31
CA VAL A 253 -22.42 -36.72 28.68
C VAL A 253 -22.12 -38.21 28.88
N LYS A 254 -21.04 -38.71 28.27
CA LYS A 254 -20.42 -40.01 28.61
C LYS A 254 -19.28 -39.77 29.62
N PRO A 255 -19.23 -40.48 30.75
CA PRO A 255 -18.05 -40.52 31.61
C PRO A 255 -17.06 -41.60 31.14
N GLU A 256 -15.76 -41.29 31.23
CA GLU A 256 -14.65 -42.26 31.36
C GLU A 256 -14.31 -42.45 32.84
#